data_AF-A0A7C4R7D0-F1
#
_entry.id   AF-A0A7C4R7D0-F1
#
_cell.length_a   1.000
_cell.length_b   1.000
_cell.length_c   1.000
_cell.angle_alpha   90.00
_cell.angle_beta   90.00
_cell.angle_gamma   90.00
#
_symmetry.space_group_name_H-M   'P 1'
#
loop_
_entity.id
_entity.type
_entity.pdbx_description
1 polymer ?
#
loop_
_entity_poly.entity_id
_entity_poly.type
_entity_poly.pdbx_seq_one_letter_code
_entity_poly.pdbx_strand_id
1 'polypeptide(L)'
;MLILVLAEAALEPIPREIWDHPIIRSFSRRRGKHPRLIVLDRSHHHFAMKDLPNSEKRGRPDIVHFCLLEALGSPLNKEGLLRTYVHTIDDNAISIDPETRLPRNFNRFIGLIEDLFKHGHVPPKGKSLLSLETRSLPRLIEALKPTYTVIFERSGEPKTFEDVALKLAMENRPAVLVGGFPHGEFSEETIRLADEVVCVDSEVLDAWVIVSRIIYEYERAIGLPKKRLEQLINRGS
;
A
#
# COMPACT_ATOMS: atom_id res chain seq x y z
N MET A 1 -13.70 3.73 -11.48
CA MET A 1 -13.10 3.97 -10.13
C MET A 1 -11.94 3.00 -10.00
N LEU A 2 -10.74 3.50 -9.71
CA LEU A 2 -9.54 2.67 -9.59
C LEU A 2 -9.42 2.11 -8.16
N ILE A 3 -9.04 0.84 -8.06
CA ILE A 3 -8.64 0.20 -6.81
C ILE A 3 -7.11 0.08 -6.81
N LEU A 4 -6.46 0.58 -5.77
CA LEU A 4 -5.04 0.37 -5.51
C LEU A 4 -4.88 -0.57 -4.31
N VAL A 5 -4.11 -1.63 -4.49
CA VAL A 5 -3.70 -2.53 -3.41
C VAL A 5 -2.18 -2.55 -3.33
N LEU A 6 -1.63 -2.13 -2.19
CA LEU A 6 -0.23 -2.41 -1.85
C LEU A 6 -0.17 -3.84 -1.33
N ALA A 7 0.37 -4.76 -2.13
CA ALA A 7 0.35 -6.19 -1.87
C ALA A 7 1.64 -6.65 -1.17
N GLU A 8 1.50 -7.65 -0.30
CA GLU A 8 2.58 -8.26 0.50
C GLU A 8 3.46 -7.23 1.22
N ALA A 9 2.83 -6.18 1.74
CA ALA A 9 3.50 -5.01 2.25
C ALA A 9 4.35 -5.29 3.50
N ALA A 10 5.53 -4.68 3.57
CA ALA A 10 6.51 -4.79 4.64
C ALA A 10 6.10 -4.02 5.91
N LEU A 11 4.84 -4.18 6.33
CA LEU A 11 4.17 -3.48 7.42
C LEU A 11 3.51 -4.50 8.34
N GLU A 12 4.14 -4.77 9.48
CA GLU A 12 3.69 -5.77 10.44
C GLU A 12 4.19 -5.40 11.84
N PRO A 13 3.58 -5.92 12.92
CA PRO A 13 4.17 -5.84 14.25
C PRO A 13 5.45 -6.66 14.34
N ILE A 14 6.26 -6.46 15.39
CA ILE A 14 7.43 -7.31 15.62
C ILE A 14 6.97 -8.79 15.75
N PRO A 15 7.47 -9.70 14.90
CA PRO A 15 7.07 -11.11 14.89
C PRO A 15 7.46 -11.83 16.19
N ARG A 16 6.65 -12.80 16.60
CA ARG A 16 6.81 -13.51 17.89
C ARG A 16 8.15 -14.23 18.00
N GLU A 17 8.65 -14.73 16.88
CA GLU A 17 9.90 -15.47 16.71
C GLU A 17 11.12 -14.69 17.23
N ILE A 18 11.05 -13.36 17.23
CA ILE A 18 12.19 -12.49 17.61
C ILE A 18 11.94 -11.68 18.89
N TRP A 19 10.86 -11.94 19.63
CA TRP A 19 10.55 -11.20 20.86
C TRP A 19 11.63 -11.33 21.93
N ASP A 20 12.25 -12.50 22.04
CA ASP A 20 13.27 -12.78 23.04
C ASP A 20 14.66 -12.27 22.66
N HIS A 21 14.84 -11.81 21.41
CA HIS A 21 16.11 -11.27 20.95
C HIS A 21 16.51 -10.04 21.78
N PRO A 22 17.77 -9.92 22.26
CA PRO A 22 18.20 -8.85 23.18
C PRO A 22 17.89 -7.43 22.68
N ILE A 23 18.06 -7.19 21.37
CA ILE A 23 17.74 -5.90 20.73
C ILE A 23 16.24 -5.57 20.84
N ILE A 24 15.37 -6.55 20.60
CA ILE A 24 13.92 -6.37 20.67
C ILE A 24 13.47 -6.12 22.10
N ARG A 25 13.97 -6.91 23.07
CA ARG A 25 13.68 -6.71 24.50
C ARG A 25 14.12 -5.32 24.96
N SER A 26 15.32 -4.88 24.58
CA SER A 26 15.84 -3.55 24.90
C SER A 26 15.01 -2.44 24.26
N PHE A 27 14.67 -2.57 22.98
CA PHE A 27 13.85 -1.59 22.25
C PHE A 27 12.44 -1.48 22.83
N SER A 28 11.78 -2.61 23.08
CA SER A 28 10.46 -2.70 23.71
C SER A 28 10.43 -2.03 25.09
N ARG A 29 11.42 -2.30 25.94
CA ARG A 29 11.56 -1.64 27.26
C ARG A 29 11.70 -0.13 27.13
N ARG A 30 12.55 0.36 26.21
CA ARG A 30 12.74 1.80 25.97
C ARG A 30 11.47 2.48 25.47
N ARG A 31 10.70 1.80 24.62
CA ARG A 31 9.42 2.30 24.08
C ARG A 31 8.27 2.19 25.08
N GLY A 32 8.41 1.39 26.15
CA GLY A 32 7.33 1.10 27.10
C GLY A 32 6.16 0.35 26.46
N LYS A 33 6.38 -0.36 25.35
CA LYS A 33 5.35 -1.08 24.58
C LYS A 33 5.74 -2.53 24.42
N HIS A 34 4.77 -3.44 24.51
CA HIS A 34 4.98 -4.86 24.19
C HIS A 34 5.36 -5.03 22.70
N PRO A 35 6.28 -5.95 22.32
CA PRO A 35 6.74 -6.10 20.93
C PRO A 35 5.61 -6.26 19.90
N ARG A 36 4.55 -7.01 20.24
CA ARG A 36 3.32 -7.15 19.43
C ARG A 36 2.62 -5.84 19.00
N LEU A 37 2.95 -4.71 19.64
CA LEU A 37 2.35 -3.39 19.37
C LEU A 37 3.35 -2.42 18.74
N ILE A 38 4.56 -2.89 18.44
CA ILE A 38 5.62 -2.11 17.82
C ILE A 38 5.73 -2.58 16.38
N VAL A 39 5.73 -1.64 15.43
CA VAL A 39 5.92 -1.96 14.01
C VAL A 39 7.36 -2.40 13.77
N LEU A 40 7.55 -3.47 12.98
CA LEU A 40 8.86 -3.94 12.58
C LEU A 40 9.51 -2.92 11.63
N ASP A 41 10.67 -2.39 12.01
CA ASP A 41 11.48 -1.48 11.19
C ASP A 41 12.94 -1.95 11.15
N ARG A 42 13.47 -2.18 9.94
CA ARG A 42 14.84 -2.63 9.72
C ARG A 42 15.86 -1.65 10.30
N SER A 43 15.59 -0.35 10.29
CA SER A 43 16.49 0.69 10.84
C SER A 43 16.77 0.48 12.34
N HIS A 44 15.89 -0.22 13.04
CA HIS A 44 16.01 -0.49 14.48
C HIS A 44 16.22 -1.98 14.79
N HIS A 45 15.69 -2.86 13.95
CA HIS A 45 15.60 -4.29 14.23
C HIS A 45 16.46 -5.16 13.31
N HIS A 46 17.27 -4.59 12.42
CA HIS A 46 18.05 -5.31 11.39
C HIS A 46 18.69 -6.61 11.87
N PHE A 47 19.45 -6.57 12.97
CA PHE A 47 20.15 -7.75 13.48
C PHE A 47 19.21 -8.84 14.02
N ALA A 48 18.08 -8.45 14.62
CA ALA A 48 17.09 -9.40 15.12
C ALA A 48 16.32 -10.08 13.97
N MET A 49 16.25 -9.43 12.80
CA MET A 49 15.49 -9.91 11.65
C MET A 49 16.25 -10.94 10.79
N LYS A 50 17.55 -11.15 11.02
CA LYS A 50 18.40 -11.97 10.12
C LYS A 50 17.90 -13.40 9.93
N ASP A 51 17.35 -13.98 11.00
CA ASP A 51 16.86 -15.37 11.00
C ASP A 51 15.36 -15.47 10.69
N LEU A 52 14.70 -14.35 10.39
CA LEU A 52 13.31 -14.38 9.97
C LEU A 52 13.18 -14.92 8.54
N PRO A 53 12.14 -15.71 8.25
CA PRO A 53 11.82 -16.06 6.87
C PRO A 53 11.50 -14.78 6.08
N ASN A 54 11.96 -14.75 4.83
CA ASN A 54 11.82 -13.62 3.91
C ASN A 54 12.30 -12.30 4.52
N SER A 55 13.38 -12.35 5.31
CA SER A 55 13.86 -11.19 6.07
C SER A 55 14.08 -9.98 5.17
N GLU A 56 14.57 -10.16 3.94
CA GLU A 56 14.80 -9.14 2.92
C GLU A 56 13.53 -8.38 2.51
N LYS A 57 12.36 -9.02 2.57
CA LYS A 57 11.06 -8.44 2.22
C LYS A 57 10.44 -7.62 3.37
N ARG A 58 10.97 -7.73 4.59
CA ARG A 58 10.34 -7.25 5.83
C ARG A 58 10.93 -5.93 6.35
N GLY A 59 10.16 -5.29 7.23
CA GLY A 59 10.59 -4.17 8.06
C GLY A 59 10.88 -2.87 7.30
N ARG A 60 10.09 -2.56 6.28
CA ARG A 60 10.19 -1.33 5.48
C ARG A 60 8.83 -0.61 5.42
N PRO A 61 8.29 -0.20 6.59
CA PRO A 61 7.00 0.48 6.65
C PRO A 61 7.01 1.86 5.96
N ASP A 62 8.19 2.42 5.70
CA ASP A 62 8.39 3.66 4.94
C ASP A 62 7.89 3.54 3.49
N ILE A 63 8.00 2.37 2.86
CA ILE A 63 7.50 2.15 1.50
C ILE A 63 5.99 2.37 1.44
N VAL A 64 5.27 1.73 2.36
CA VAL A 64 3.81 1.90 2.49
C VAL A 64 3.47 3.35 2.79
N HIS A 65 4.24 4.01 3.66
CA HIS A 65 4.04 5.41 4.01
C HIS A 65 4.09 6.31 2.77
N PHE A 66 5.15 6.20 1.95
CA PHE A 66 5.29 7.00 0.72
C PHE A 66 4.18 6.69 -0.29
N CYS A 67 3.91 5.41 -0.56
CA CYS A 67 2.85 5.01 -1.48
C CYS A 67 1.47 5.58 -1.06
N LEU A 68 1.14 5.53 0.23
CA LEU A 68 -0.13 6.08 0.72
C LEU A 68 -0.16 7.61 0.65
N LEU A 69 0.96 8.31 0.88
CA LEU A 69 1.01 9.76 0.70
C LEU A 69 0.77 10.16 -0.76
N GLU A 70 1.39 9.48 -1.72
CA GLU A 70 1.18 9.68 -3.15
C GLU A 70 -0.28 9.40 -3.53
N ALA A 71 -0.80 8.24 -3.13
CA ALA A 71 -2.15 7.81 -3.47
C ALA A 71 -3.23 8.75 -2.91
N LEU A 72 -3.19 9.04 -1.60
CA LEU A 72 -4.22 9.85 -0.93
C LEU A 72 -4.10 11.35 -1.27
N GLY A 73 -2.90 11.81 -1.65
CA GLY A 73 -2.64 13.18 -2.08
C GLY A 73 -3.16 13.50 -3.49
N SER A 74 -3.38 12.48 -4.31
CA SER A 74 -3.73 12.60 -5.73
C SER A 74 -5.07 13.31 -5.99
N PRO A 75 -5.19 14.02 -7.14
CA PRO A 75 -6.48 14.47 -7.65
C PRO A 75 -7.52 13.35 -7.78
N LEU A 76 -7.11 12.14 -8.15
CA LEU A 76 -7.99 10.97 -8.27
C LEU A 76 -8.67 10.61 -6.95
N ASN A 77 -7.91 10.60 -5.85
CA ASN A 77 -8.45 10.36 -4.51
C ASN A 77 -9.40 11.49 -4.07
N LYS A 78 -9.04 12.75 -4.34
CA LYS A 78 -9.86 13.92 -4.00
C LYS A 78 -11.23 13.94 -4.69
N GLU A 79 -11.36 13.29 -5.85
CA GLU A 79 -12.62 13.14 -6.58
C GLU A 79 -13.39 11.87 -6.18
N GLY A 80 -12.91 11.11 -5.19
CA GLY A 80 -13.53 9.86 -4.77
C GLY A 80 -13.41 8.73 -5.79
N LEU A 81 -12.48 8.85 -6.75
CA LEU A 81 -12.28 7.91 -7.85
C LEU A 81 -11.20 6.86 -7.56
N LEU A 82 -10.58 6.92 -6.38
CA LEU A 82 -9.59 5.95 -5.89
C LEU A 82 -10.07 5.27 -4.61
N ARG A 83 -9.84 3.95 -4.51
CA ARG A 83 -9.94 3.19 -3.26
C ARG A 83 -8.62 2.51 -2.98
N THR A 84 -8.08 2.73 -1.78
CA THR A 84 -6.74 2.26 -1.42
C THR A 84 -6.80 1.23 -0.31
N TYR A 85 -6.07 0.14 -0.49
CA TYR A 85 -5.90 -0.94 0.47
C TYR A 85 -4.41 -1.28 0.63
N VAL A 86 -4.06 -1.80 1.80
CA VAL A 86 -2.75 -2.41 2.05
C VAL A 86 -2.99 -3.83 2.51
N HIS A 87 -2.41 -4.80 1.80
CA HIS A 87 -2.30 -6.17 2.27
C HIS A 87 -0.88 -6.37 2.80
N THR A 88 -0.73 -6.74 4.06
CA THR A 88 0.55 -6.89 4.74
C THR A 88 1.18 -8.26 4.47
N ILE A 89 2.46 -8.41 4.77
CA ILE A 89 3.17 -9.70 4.65
C ILE A 89 2.69 -10.75 5.67
N ASP A 90 2.00 -10.32 6.73
CA ASP A 90 1.40 -11.17 7.77
C ASP A 90 -0.12 -11.37 7.59
N ASP A 91 -0.62 -11.29 6.35
CA ASP A 91 -2.01 -11.56 5.96
C ASP A 91 -3.07 -10.70 6.67
N ASN A 92 -2.80 -9.41 6.83
CA ASN A 92 -3.80 -8.42 7.23
C ASN A 92 -4.15 -7.49 6.06
N ALA A 93 -5.44 -7.21 5.91
CA ALA A 93 -5.95 -6.20 5.00
C ALA A 93 -6.29 -4.92 5.76
N ILE A 94 -5.73 -3.80 5.32
CA ILE A 94 -6.01 -2.46 5.83
C ILE A 94 -6.79 -1.71 4.77
N SER A 95 -8.03 -1.33 5.08
CA SER A 95 -8.83 -0.42 4.25
C SER A 95 -8.59 1.02 4.68
N ILE A 96 -8.37 1.92 3.72
CA ILE A 96 -8.14 3.34 3.99
C ILE A 96 -9.31 4.18 3.46
N ASP A 97 -9.91 4.98 4.33
CA ASP A 97 -10.94 5.94 3.95
C ASP A 97 -10.32 7.06 3.08
N PRO A 98 -10.90 7.43 1.93
CA PRO A 98 -10.37 8.47 1.05
C PRO A 98 -10.19 9.85 1.69
N GLU A 99 -10.93 10.16 2.77
CA GLU A 99 -10.81 11.42 3.51
C GLU A 99 -9.64 11.42 4.51
N THR A 100 -8.96 10.28 4.66
CA THR A 100 -7.83 10.12 5.58
C THR A 100 -6.72 11.10 5.26
N ARG A 101 -6.35 11.92 6.25
CA ARG A 101 -5.16 12.76 6.22
C ARG A 101 -4.00 12.06 6.91
N LEU A 102 -3.22 11.32 6.13
CA LEU A 102 -2.11 10.55 6.66
C LEU A 102 -1.01 11.48 7.22
N PRO A 103 -0.40 11.18 8.40
CA PRO A 103 0.71 11.97 8.90
C PRO A 103 1.89 11.98 7.92
N ARG A 104 2.39 13.16 7.56
CA ARG A 104 3.59 13.28 6.70
C ARG A 104 4.88 12.92 7.42
N ASN A 105 4.93 13.08 8.74
CA ASN A 105 6.08 12.69 9.54
C ASN A 105 6.04 11.18 9.78
N PHE A 106 7.11 10.48 9.39
CA PHE A 106 7.20 9.03 9.49
C PHE A 106 6.97 8.49 10.91
N ASN A 107 7.55 9.11 11.94
CA ASN A 107 7.35 8.66 13.34
C ASN A 107 5.88 8.77 13.78
N ARG A 108 5.15 9.80 13.30
CA ARG A 108 3.71 9.93 13.55
C ARG A 108 2.90 8.88 12.77
N PHE A 109 3.31 8.55 11.56
CA PHE A 109 2.72 7.44 10.79
C PHE A 109 2.92 6.10 11.52
N ILE A 110 4.13 5.81 12.01
CA ILE A 110 4.39 4.61 12.83
C ILE A 110 3.49 4.58 14.06
N GLY A 111 3.34 5.68 14.80
CA GLY A 111 2.42 5.76 15.93
C GLY A 111 0.97 5.42 15.56
N LEU A 112 0.48 5.94 14.42
CA LEU A 112 -0.85 5.63 13.89
C LEU A 112 -1.01 4.14 13.56
N ILE A 113 -0.01 3.52 12.93
CA ILE A 113 -0.06 2.09 12.59
C ILE A 113 0.03 1.21 13.84
N GLU A 114 0.87 1.56 14.81
CA GLU A 114 0.91 0.87 16.11
C GLU A 114 -0.47 0.93 16.81
N ASP A 115 -1.16 2.07 16.75
CA ASP A 115 -2.53 2.20 17.27
C ASP A 115 -3.54 1.38 16.45
N LEU A 116 -3.39 1.31 15.13
CA LEU A 116 -4.20 0.46 14.25
C LEU A 116 -4.07 -1.02 14.61
N PHE A 117 -2.85 -1.54 14.77
CA PHE A 117 -2.64 -2.93 15.21
C PHE A 117 -3.17 -3.20 16.63
N LYS A 118 -3.15 -2.18 17.50
CA LYS A 118 -3.68 -2.31 18.86
C LYS A 118 -5.20 -2.37 18.90
N HIS A 119 -5.88 -1.57 18.08
CA HIS A 119 -7.32 -1.33 18.17
C HIS A 119 -8.14 -2.00 17.07
N GLY A 120 -7.51 -2.42 15.96
CA GLY A 120 -8.19 -2.90 14.75
C GLY A 120 -8.73 -1.76 13.88
N HIS A 121 -8.84 -0.54 14.41
CA HIS A 121 -9.26 0.64 13.66
C HIS A 121 -8.69 1.93 14.26
N VAL A 122 -8.54 2.96 13.45
CA VAL A 122 -8.16 4.31 13.89
C VAL A 122 -9.01 5.38 13.17
N PRO A 123 -9.44 6.44 13.88
CA PRO A 123 -9.27 6.68 15.32
C PRO A 123 -10.11 5.72 16.19
N PRO A 124 -9.74 5.47 17.46
CA PRO A 124 -10.47 4.54 18.32
C PRO A 124 -11.95 4.90 18.57
N LYS A 125 -12.30 6.18 18.43
CA LYS A 125 -13.67 6.71 18.55
C LYS A 125 -14.03 7.52 17.30
N GLY A 126 -15.27 7.35 16.83
CA GLY A 126 -15.80 8.06 15.65
C GLY A 126 -15.75 7.19 14.39
N LYS A 127 -15.84 7.85 13.22
CA LYS A 127 -15.72 7.19 11.92
C LYS A 127 -14.30 6.61 11.77
N SER A 128 -14.21 5.32 11.50
CA SER A 128 -12.94 4.66 11.19
C SER A 128 -12.36 5.22 9.89
N LEU A 129 -11.09 5.66 9.94
CA LEU A 129 -10.32 6.13 8.80
C LEU A 129 -9.41 5.03 8.25
N LEU A 130 -8.82 4.22 9.12
CA LEU A 130 -8.17 2.97 8.73
C LEU A 130 -8.79 1.84 9.54
N SER A 131 -9.10 0.73 8.87
CA SER A 131 -9.61 -0.49 9.51
C SER A 131 -8.74 -1.66 9.09
N LEU A 132 -8.38 -2.50 10.05
CA LEU A 132 -7.55 -3.68 9.89
C LEU A 132 -8.39 -4.93 10.12
N GLU A 133 -8.25 -5.90 9.23
CA GLU A 133 -8.88 -7.21 9.31
C GLU A 133 -7.87 -8.29 8.91
N THR A 134 -7.81 -9.39 9.65
CA THR A 134 -7.02 -10.56 9.24
C THR A 134 -7.69 -11.20 8.02
N ARG A 135 -7.06 -11.05 6.85
CA ARG A 135 -7.61 -11.45 5.56
C ARG A 135 -6.47 -11.57 4.56
N SER A 136 -6.34 -12.76 3.96
CA SER A 136 -5.37 -13.02 2.89
C SER A 136 -5.68 -12.22 1.63
N LEU A 137 -4.66 -12.01 0.80
CA LEU A 137 -4.77 -11.24 -0.43
C LEU A 137 -5.83 -11.80 -1.40
N PRO A 138 -5.91 -13.13 -1.66
CA PRO A 138 -6.96 -13.68 -2.52
C PRO A 138 -8.37 -13.34 -2.03
N ARG A 139 -8.62 -13.45 -0.72
CA ARG A 139 -9.92 -13.10 -0.12
C ARG A 139 -10.20 -11.61 -0.17
N LEU A 140 -9.17 -10.77 -0.05
CA LEU A 140 -9.31 -9.33 -0.25
C LEU A 140 -9.74 -9.05 -1.70
N ILE A 141 -9.04 -9.58 -2.70
CA ILE A 141 -9.37 -9.36 -4.11
C ILE A 141 -10.77 -9.89 -4.45
N GLU A 142 -11.13 -11.08 -3.96
CA GLU A 142 -12.48 -11.64 -4.11
C GLU A 142 -13.57 -10.72 -3.53
N ALA A 143 -13.33 -10.12 -2.36
CA ALA A 143 -14.27 -9.18 -1.75
C ALA A 143 -14.36 -7.85 -2.52
N LEU A 144 -13.26 -7.40 -3.12
CA LEU A 144 -13.19 -6.15 -3.88
C LEU A 144 -13.86 -6.24 -5.25
N LYS A 145 -13.92 -7.45 -5.82
CA LYS A 145 -14.51 -7.79 -7.13
C LYS A 145 -14.05 -6.84 -8.24
N PRO A 146 -12.73 -6.72 -8.49
CA PRO A 146 -12.27 -5.92 -9.62
C PRO A 146 -12.74 -6.56 -10.93
N THR A 147 -13.01 -5.72 -11.95
CA THR A 147 -13.33 -6.21 -13.30
C THR A 147 -12.08 -6.60 -14.09
N TYR A 148 -10.93 -6.06 -13.69
CA TYR A 148 -9.63 -6.30 -14.30
C TYR A 148 -8.52 -6.01 -13.30
N THR A 149 -7.51 -6.87 -13.20
CA THR A 149 -6.44 -6.79 -12.21
C THR A 149 -5.08 -6.82 -12.89
N VAL A 150 -4.29 -5.76 -12.66
CA VAL A 150 -2.91 -5.66 -13.15
C VAL A 150 -1.93 -5.72 -11.99
N ILE A 151 -0.90 -6.56 -12.11
CA ILE A 151 0.27 -6.55 -11.21
C ILE A 151 1.44 -5.90 -11.93
N PHE A 152 2.17 -5.04 -11.22
CA PHE A 152 3.46 -4.52 -11.70
C PHE A 152 4.61 -5.38 -11.18
N GLU A 153 5.28 -6.10 -12.09
CA GLU A 153 6.43 -6.94 -11.75
C GLU A 153 7.46 -6.99 -12.91
N ARG A 154 8.74 -7.12 -12.55
CA ARG A 154 9.87 -7.13 -13.48
C ARG A 154 9.81 -8.23 -14.54
N SER A 155 9.24 -9.38 -14.18
CA SER A 155 9.04 -10.54 -15.04
C SER A 155 7.85 -10.38 -16.01
N GLY A 156 7.05 -9.32 -15.85
CA GLY A 156 5.85 -9.07 -16.64
C GLY A 156 6.12 -8.63 -18.08
N GLU A 157 5.05 -8.56 -18.87
CA GLU A 157 5.09 -8.08 -20.25
C GLU A 157 5.49 -6.60 -20.29
N PRO A 158 6.46 -6.18 -21.14
CA PRO A 158 6.85 -4.78 -21.24
C PRO A 158 5.72 -3.89 -21.79
N LYS A 159 5.24 -2.92 -21.00
CA LYS A 159 4.25 -1.90 -21.43
C LYS A 159 4.54 -0.55 -20.80
N THR A 160 4.13 0.53 -21.45
CA THR A 160 4.23 1.85 -20.81
C THR A 160 3.13 2.02 -19.76
N PHE A 161 3.30 2.96 -18.83
CA PHE A 161 2.22 3.33 -17.89
C PHE A 161 0.97 3.83 -18.64
N GLU A 162 1.14 4.49 -19.78
CA GLU A 162 0.03 4.99 -20.61
C GLU A 162 -0.79 3.82 -21.19
N ASP A 163 -0.13 2.81 -21.76
CA ASP A 163 -0.81 1.62 -22.29
C ASP A 163 -1.66 0.92 -21.22
N VAL A 164 -1.09 0.74 -20.03
CA VAL A 164 -1.78 0.13 -18.89
C VAL A 164 -2.96 1.00 -18.47
N ALA A 165 -2.76 2.32 -18.32
CA ALA A 165 -3.80 3.24 -17.89
C ALA A 165 -4.97 3.32 -18.87
N LEU A 166 -4.71 3.32 -20.18
CA LEU A 166 -5.76 3.30 -21.22
C LEU A 166 -6.62 2.03 -21.10
N LYS A 167 -6.00 0.88 -20.86
CA LYS A 167 -6.71 -0.38 -20.63
C LYS A 167 -7.56 -0.33 -19.36
N LEU A 168 -6.98 0.12 -18.24
CA LEU A 168 -7.71 0.30 -16.98
C LEU A 168 -8.88 1.29 -17.12
N ALA A 169 -8.76 2.34 -17.96
CA ALA A 169 -9.81 3.33 -18.14
C ALA A 169 -11.06 2.78 -18.88
N MET A 170 -10.92 1.68 -19.62
CA MET A 170 -12.05 0.97 -20.24
C MET A 170 -12.82 0.10 -19.25
N GLU A 171 -12.25 -0.13 -18.06
CA GLU A 171 -12.81 -1.00 -17.04
C GLU A 171 -13.64 -0.22 -16.01
N ASN A 172 -14.76 -0.81 -15.59
CA ASN A 172 -15.66 -0.14 -14.64
C ASN A 172 -15.02 -0.03 -13.25
N ARG A 173 -14.34 -1.10 -12.82
CA ARG A 173 -13.75 -1.23 -11.49
C ARG A 173 -12.40 -1.96 -11.55
N PRO A 174 -11.40 -1.40 -12.24
CA PRO A 174 -10.07 -2.01 -12.32
C PRO A 174 -9.34 -1.97 -10.98
N ALA A 175 -8.44 -2.93 -10.77
CA ALA A 175 -7.48 -2.95 -9.68
C ALA A 175 -6.03 -2.97 -10.20
N VAL A 176 -5.18 -2.27 -9.47
CA VAL A 176 -3.72 -2.35 -9.62
C VAL A 176 -3.10 -2.84 -8.32
N LEU A 177 -2.22 -3.83 -8.43
CA LEU A 177 -1.46 -4.40 -7.33
C LEU A 177 0.00 -3.96 -7.47
N VAL A 178 0.51 -3.30 -6.45
CA VAL A 178 1.90 -2.82 -6.37
C VAL A 178 2.57 -3.42 -5.15
N GLY A 179 3.81 -3.88 -5.28
CA GLY A 179 4.55 -4.49 -4.18
C GLY A 179 4.81 -3.48 -3.07
N GLY A 180 4.35 -3.77 -1.85
CA GLY A 180 4.59 -2.93 -0.66
C GLY A 180 5.89 -3.24 0.06
N PHE A 181 6.90 -3.78 -0.64
CA PHE A 181 8.10 -4.38 -0.07
C PHE A 181 9.37 -3.97 -0.84
N PRO A 182 10.57 -4.03 -0.21
CA PRO A 182 11.80 -3.49 -0.82
C PRO A 182 12.46 -4.43 -1.84
N HIS A 183 12.38 -5.74 -1.62
CA HIS A 183 13.12 -6.76 -2.34
C HIS A 183 12.31 -8.04 -2.45
N GLY A 184 12.70 -8.89 -3.40
CA GLY A 184 12.03 -10.14 -3.72
C GLY A 184 10.98 -9.96 -4.82
N GLU A 185 10.29 -11.05 -5.11
CA GLU A 185 9.22 -11.13 -6.09
C GLU A 185 7.89 -11.36 -5.36
N PHE A 186 6.78 -11.22 -6.07
CA PHE A 186 5.49 -11.64 -5.55
C PHE A 186 5.46 -13.17 -5.35
N SER A 187 4.63 -13.61 -4.40
CA SER A 187 4.32 -15.03 -4.33
C SER A 187 3.55 -15.47 -5.57
N GLU A 188 3.69 -16.75 -5.95
CA GLU A 188 2.91 -17.31 -7.05
C GLU A 188 1.40 -17.19 -6.82
N GLU A 189 0.95 -17.23 -5.57
CA GLU A 189 -0.46 -17.02 -5.22
C GLU A 189 -0.92 -15.63 -5.62
N THR A 190 -0.13 -14.60 -5.31
CA THR A 190 -0.42 -13.22 -5.72
C THR A 190 -0.43 -13.07 -7.23
N ILE A 191 0.54 -13.65 -7.95
CA ILE A 191 0.60 -13.57 -9.42
C ILE A 191 -0.63 -14.18 -10.08
N ARG A 192 -1.17 -15.27 -9.54
CA ARG A 192 -2.40 -15.91 -10.04
C ARG A 192 -3.66 -15.06 -9.87
N LEU A 193 -3.62 -13.97 -9.11
CA LEU A 193 -4.75 -13.05 -8.96
C LEU A 193 -4.86 -12.03 -10.10
N ALA A 194 -3.81 -11.87 -10.91
CA ALA A 194 -3.79 -10.90 -12.00
C ALA A 194 -4.37 -11.48 -13.29
N ASP A 195 -5.11 -10.63 -14.00
CA ASP A 195 -5.41 -10.84 -15.41
C ASP A 195 -4.17 -10.54 -16.26
N GLU A 196 -3.29 -9.67 -15.78
CA GLU A 196 -2.07 -9.26 -16.48
C GLU A 196 -0.95 -8.85 -15.52
N VAL A 197 0.27 -9.30 -15.84
CA VAL A 197 1.50 -8.92 -15.14
C VAL A 197 2.35 -8.09 -16.08
N VAL A 198 2.74 -6.88 -15.65
CA VAL A 198 3.35 -5.87 -16.51
C VAL A 198 4.68 -5.38 -15.94
N CYS A 199 5.68 -5.26 -16.82
CA CYS A 199 6.93 -4.57 -16.55
C CYS A 199 6.90 -3.19 -17.21
N VAL A 200 7.01 -2.11 -16.42
CA VAL A 200 6.83 -0.72 -16.90
C VAL A 200 8.12 0.06 -17.12
N ASP A 201 9.26 -0.53 -16.78
CA ASP A 201 10.56 0.12 -16.90
C ASP A 201 11.66 -0.92 -17.08
N SER A 202 12.78 -0.54 -17.71
CA SER A 202 13.97 -1.38 -17.82
C SER A 202 14.73 -1.53 -16.50
N GLU A 203 14.54 -0.62 -15.55
CA GLU A 203 15.13 -0.67 -14.20
C GLU A 203 14.09 -1.02 -13.12
N VAL A 204 14.58 -1.30 -11.90
CA VAL A 204 13.71 -1.46 -10.73
C VAL A 204 13.29 -0.08 -10.25
N LEU A 205 11.99 0.16 -10.18
CA LEU A 205 11.43 1.41 -9.66
C LEU A 205 10.93 1.22 -8.23
N ASP A 206 11.04 2.27 -7.42
CA ASP A 206 10.42 2.30 -6.11
C ASP A 206 8.89 2.20 -6.22
N ALA A 207 8.25 1.55 -5.25
CA ALA A 207 6.81 1.34 -5.26
C ALA A 207 6.00 2.65 -5.35
N TRP A 208 6.47 3.73 -4.71
CA TRP A 208 5.80 5.03 -4.79
C TRP A 208 5.93 5.69 -6.17
N VAL A 209 6.99 5.37 -6.94
CA VAL A 209 7.12 5.81 -8.34
C VAL A 209 6.09 5.08 -9.21
N ILE A 210 5.93 3.76 -9.02
CA ILE A 210 4.88 3.00 -9.70
C ILE A 210 3.50 3.58 -9.39
N VAL A 211 3.19 3.76 -8.09
CA VAL A 211 1.90 4.29 -7.61
C VAL A 211 1.61 5.69 -8.18
N SER A 212 2.56 6.62 -8.07
CA SER A 212 2.38 8.00 -8.55
C SER A 212 2.17 8.04 -10.07
N ARG A 213 2.96 7.30 -10.83
CA ARG A 213 2.87 7.28 -12.30
C ARG A 213 1.59 6.62 -12.79
N ILE A 214 1.20 5.46 -12.26
CA ILE A 214 -0.03 4.79 -12.71
C ILE A 214 -1.29 5.59 -12.35
N ILE A 215 -1.32 6.22 -11.16
CA ILE A 215 -2.44 7.07 -10.78
C ILE A 215 -2.53 8.26 -11.73
N TYR A 216 -1.42 8.96 -12.00
CA TYR A 216 -1.41 10.10 -12.90
C TYR A 216 -1.80 9.72 -14.34
N GLU A 217 -1.29 8.60 -14.87
CA GLU A 217 -1.69 8.15 -16.21
C GLU A 217 -3.16 7.74 -16.26
N TYR A 218 -3.69 7.12 -15.20
CA TYR A 218 -5.13 6.84 -15.11
C TYR A 218 -5.96 8.14 -15.06
N GLU A 219 -5.51 9.17 -14.32
CA GLU A 219 -6.14 10.49 -14.32
C GLU A 219 -6.18 11.10 -15.73
N ARG A 220 -5.08 10.99 -16.48
CA ARG A 220 -5.00 11.45 -17.89
C ARG A 220 -5.96 10.66 -18.78
N ALA A 221 -5.97 9.35 -18.67
CA ALA A 221 -6.80 8.46 -19.49
C ALA A 221 -8.31 8.74 -19.33
N ILE A 222 -8.76 9.09 -18.12
CA ILE A 222 -10.16 9.47 -17.87
C ILE A 222 -10.45 10.97 -18.07
N GLY A 223 -9.47 11.77 -18.52
CA GLY A 223 -9.60 13.20 -18.76
C GLY A 223 -9.76 14.05 -17.49
N LEU A 224 -9.35 13.54 -16.32
CA LEU A 224 -9.59 14.19 -15.04
C LEU A 224 -8.92 15.57 -14.90
N PRO A 225 -7.64 15.77 -15.28
CA PRO A 225 -7.00 17.07 -15.14
C PRO A 225 -7.76 18.19 -15.88
N LYS A 226 -8.18 17.92 -17.12
CA LYS A 226 -8.96 18.87 -17.94
C LYS A 226 -10.30 19.22 -17.26
N LYS A 227 -11.05 18.20 -16.84
CA LYS A 227 -12.33 18.37 -16.14
C LYS A 227 -12.21 19.24 -14.90
N ARG A 228 -11.15 19.05 -14.10
CA ARG A 228 -10.91 19.83 -12.87
C ARG A 228 -10.60 21.30 -13.15
N LEU A 229 -9.86 21.60 -14.22
CA LEU A 229 -9.53 22.98 -14.60
C LEU A 229 -10.73 23.72 -15.21
N GLU A 230 -11.55 23.04 -16.03
CA GLU A 230 -12.79 23.62 -16.59
C GLU A 230 -13.76 24.06 -15.50
N GLN A 231 -13.87 23.31 -14.40
CA GLN A 231 -14.69 23.69 -13.24
C GLN A 231 -14.22 24.98 -12.56
N LEU A 232 -12.93 25.32 -12.62
CA LEU A 232 -12.43 26.58 -12.05
C LEU A 232 -12.83 27.77 -12.91
N ILE A 233 -12.73 27.64 -14.23
CA ILE A 233 -13.14 28.66 -15.20
C ILE A 233 -14.64 28.96 -15.04
N ASN A 234 -15.46 27.90 -14.94
CA ASN A 234 -16.92 28.02 -14.79
C ASN A 234 -17.37 28.56 -13.42
N ARG A 235 -16.51 28.57 -12.40
CA ARG A 235 -16.81 29.17 -11.08
C ARG A 235 -16.43 30.66 -10.99
N GLY A 236 -15.60 31.14 -11.91
CA GLY A 236 -15.18 32.54 -11.99
C GLY A 236 -15.97 33.38 -12.99
N SER A 237 -16.97 32.77 -13.67
CA SER A 237 -17.92 33.41 -14.59
C SER A 237 -19.28 33.52 -13.92
#